data_AF-T0T428-F1
#
_entry.id   AF-T0T428-F1
#
_cell.length_a   1.000
_cell.length_b   1.000
_cell.length_c   1.000
_cell.angle_alpha   90.00
_cell.angle_beta   90.00
_cell.angle_gamma   90.00
#
_symmetry.space_group_name_H-M   'P 1'
#
loop_
_entity.id
_entity.type
_entity.pdbx_description
1 polymer ?
#
loop_
_entity_poly.entity_id
_entity_poly.type
_entity_poly.pdbx_seq_one_letter_code
_entity_poly.pdbx_strand_id
1 'polypeptide(L)'
;MTSNTGDIDFENGKVSDSTISLSIGDFSADNIAFENKNELSISTGDVDITLADKNLTLQASNNLGDADISDSLKPSTSNILNIKGNTGDISIQ
;
A
#
# COMPACT_ATOMS: atom_id res chain seq x y z
N MET A 1 -3.72 -12.15 2.10
CA MET A 1 -3.75 -12.18 3.58
C MET A 1 -4.96 -11.37 4.03
N THR A 2 -5.69 -11.83 5.04
CA THR A 2 -6.88 -11.12 5.54
C THR A 2 -6.85 -11.08 7.06
N SER A 3 -6.98 -9.90 7.64
CA SER A 3 -7.11 -9.68 9.09
C SER A 3 -8.30 -8.76 9.38
N ASN A 4 -9.02 -9.01 10.47
CA ASN A 4 -10.17 -8.17 10.87
C ASN A 4 -9.74 -7.01 11.77
N THR A 5 -8.73 -7.21 12.62
CA THR A 5 -8.22 -6.20 13.55
C THR A 5 -6.72 -6.41 13.78
N GLY A 6 -5.97 -5.32 13.89
CA GLY A 6 -4.54 -5.33 14.23
C GLY A 6 -3.66 -5.03 13.04
N ASP A 7 -2.39 -4.76 13.31
CA ASP A 7 -1.50 -4.15 12.32
C ASP A 7 -0.79 -5.19 11.46
N ILE A 8 -0.41 -4.78 10.25
CA ILE A 8 0.37 -5.59 9.32
C ILE A 8 1.65 -4.84 9.00
N ASP A 9 2.78 -5.41 9.42
CA ASP A 9 4.11 -4.86 9.20
C ASP A 9 4.91 -5.74 8.22
N PHE A 10 5.49 -5.12 7.20
CA PHE A 10 6.47 -5.73 6.30
C PHE A 10 7.79 -4.99 6.34
N GLU A 11 8.91 -5.71 6.33
CA GLU A 11 10.23 -5.12 6.26
C GLU A 11 11.09 -5.85 5.22
N ASN A 12 11.87 -5.09 4.45
CA ASN A 12 12.96 -5.60 3.61
C ASN A 12 12.56 -6.79 2.71
N GLY A 13 11.74 -6.53 1.70
CA GLY A 13 11.20 -7.63 0.91
C GLY A 13 10.53 -7.24 -0.40
N LYS A 14 9.83 -8.23 -0.95
CA LYS A 14 9.07 -8.11 -2.18
C LYS A 14 7.68 -8.69 -1.98
N VAL A 15 6.67 -7.98 -2.47
CA VAL A 15 5.29 -8.44 -2.54
C VAL A 15 4.90 -8.50 -4.01
N SER A 16 4.43 -9.67 -4.45
CA SER A 16 4.01 -9.89 -5.84
C SER A 16 2.67 -10.61 -5.90
N ASP A 17 1.85 -10.25 -6.88
CA ASP A 17 0.57 -10.91 -7.20
C ASP A 17 -0.32 -11.14 -5.97
N SER A 18 -0.36 -10.15 -5.08
CA SER A 18 -0.92 -10.31 -3.74
C SER A 18 -2.20 -9.49 -3.53
N THR A 19 -3.08 -10.03 -2.69
CA THR A 19 -4.22 -9.30 -2.13
C THR A 19 -4.11 -9.30 -0.60
N ILE A 20 -4.06 -8.11 -0.02
CA ILE A 20 -3.97 -7.86 1.41
C ILE A 20 -5.23 -7.10 1.81
N SER A 21 -5.89 -7.55 2.88
CA SER A 21 -7.11 -6.89 3.35
C SER A 21 -7.12 -6.80 4.88
N LEU A 22 -7.41 -5.60 5.37
CA LEU A 22 -7.48 -5.28 6.80
C LEU A 22 -8.73 -4.45 7.08
N SER A 23 -9.57 -4.90 8.01
CA SER A 23 -10.77 -4.13 8.36
C SER A 23 -10.45 -2.98 9.31
N ILE A 24 -9.66 -3.20 10.36
CA ILE A 24 -9.26 -2.16 11.32
C ILE A 24 -7.79 -2.37 11.70
N GLY A 25 -6.98 -1.34 11.62
CA GLY A 25 -5.57 -1.36 11.98
C GLY A 25 -4.70 -0.77 10.88
N ASP A 26 -3.41 -0.65 11.18
CA ASP A 26 -2.48 0.05 10.30
C ASP A 26 -1.72 -0.93 9.41
N PHE A 27 -1.35 -0.46 8.22
CA PHE A 27 -0.44 -1.18 7.34
C PHE A 27 0.86 -0.41 7.21
N SER A 28 1.95 -1.02 7.65
CA SER A 28 3.28 -0.48 7.50
C SER A 28 4.16 -1.38 6.63
N ALA A 29 4.92 -0.79 5.73
CA ALA A 29 5.90 -1.53 4.94
C ALA A 29 7.18 -0.71 4.74
N ASP A 30 8.31 -1.20 5.25
CA ASP A 30 9.61 -0.55 5.08
C ASP A 30 10.50 -1.28 4.08
N ASN A 31 11.18 -0.49 3.24
CA ASN A 31 12.08 -0.96 2.19
C ASN A 31 11.47 -2.12 1.37
N ILE A 32 10.25 -1.92 0.86
CA ILE A 32 9.47 -2.93 0.13
C ILE A 32 9.44 -2.65 -1.37
N ALA A 33 9.49 -3.70 -2.20
CA ALA A 33 9.16 -3.60 -3.62
C ALA A 33 7.84 -4.32 -3.94
N PHE A 34 6.92 -3.62 -4.60
CA PHE A 34 5.70 -4.21 -5.15
C PHE A 34 5.93 -4.59 -6.62
N GLU A 35 5.87 -5.88 -6.90
CA GLU A 35 6.03 -6.44 -8.25
C GLU A 35 4.67 -6.92 -8.79
N ASN A 36 4.47 -6.84 -10.10
CA ASN A 36 3.20 -7.21 -10.74
C ASN A 36 2.01 -6.45 -10.13
N LYS A 37 0.84 -7.10 -10.03
CA LYS A 37 -0.39 -6.46 -9.55
C LYS A 37 -0.66 -6.83 -8.10
N ASN A 38 -0.69 -5.83 -7.24
CA ASN A 38 -1.01 -5.98 -5.82
C ASN A 38 -2.24 -5.16 -5.46
N GLU A 39 -2.98 -5.63 -4.47
CA GLU A 39 -4.14 -4.96 -3.93
C GLU A 39 -4.04 -4.89 -2.41
N LEU A 40 -4.17 -3.68 -1.88
CA LEU A 40 -4.27 -3.38 -0.46
C LEU A 40 -5.65 -2.81 -0.18
N SER A 41 -6.44 -3.50 0.63
CA SER A 41 -7.79 -3.08 1.00
C SER A 41 -7.86 -2.79 2.51
N ILE A 42 -7.94 -1.54 2.92
CA ILE A 42 -7.97 -1.14 4.34
C ILE A 42 -9.23 -0.34 4.63
N SER A 43 -10.05 -0.80 5.57
CA SER A 43 -11.32 -0.12 5.86
C SER A 43 -11.21 0.99 6.91
N THR A 44 -10.27 0.91 7.85
CA THR A 44 -9.98 1.94 8.86
C THR A 44 -8.58 1.74 9.41
N GLY A 45 -7.78 2.81 9.45
CA GLY A 45 -6.37 2.79 9.84
C GLY A 45 -5.49 3.45 8.77
N ASP A 46 -4.24 3.69 9.13
CA ASP A 46 -3.27 4.43 8.31
C ASP A 46 -2.42 3.49 7.43
N VAL A 47 -1.84 4.04 6.37
CA VAL A 47 -0.98 3.31 5.44
C VAL A 47 0.35 4.03 5.29
N ASP A 48 1.42 3.41 5.76
CA ASP A 48 2.79 3.93 5.66
C ASP A 48 3.67 2.97 4.87
N ILE A 49 4.15 3.40 3.70
CA ILE A 49 4.97 2.57 2.81
C ILE A 49 6.24 3.32 2.44
N THR A 50 7.39 2.73 2.72
CA THR A 50 8.69 3.16 2.19
C THR A 50 9.14 2.18 1.10
N LEU A 51 9.27 2.67 -0.13
CA LEU A 51 9.57 1.81 -1.28
C LEU A 51 11.09 1.58 -1.45
N ALA A 52 11.46 0.32 -1.63
CA ALA A 52 12.79 -0.06 -2.12
C ALA A 52 12.97 0.24 -3.62
N ASP A 53 11.88 0.16 -4.40
CA ASP A 53 11.85 0.48 -5.82
C ASP A 53 10.65 1.38 -6.15
N LYS A 54 10.93 2.53 -6.76
CA LYS A 54 9.93 3.54 -7.13
C LYS A 54 9.30 3.31 -8.50
N ASN A 55 9.66 2.23 -9.20
CA ASN A 55 9.02 1.80 -10.43
C ASN A 55 7.66 1.16 -10.15
N LEU A 56 6.70 1.99 -9.74
CA LEU A 56 5.38 1.59 -9.25
C LEU A 56 4.32 2.59 -9.73
N THR A 57 3.20 2.07 -10.22
CA THR A 57 1.98 2.87 -10.39
C THR A 57 1.06 2.64 -9.19
N LEU A 58 0.69 3.73 -8.53
CA LEU A 58 -0.34 3.72 -7.50
C LEU A 58 -1.70 3.99 -8.12
N GLN A 59 -2.69 3.19 -7.75
CA GLN A 59 -4.09 3.44 -8.09
C GLN A 59 -4.88 3.40 -6.80
N ALA A 60 -5.34 4.56 -6.36
CA ALA A 60 -6.20 4.64 -5.19
C ALA A 60 -7.65 4.86 -5.60
N SER A 61 -8.56 4.16 -4.93
CA SER A 61 -10.00 4.38 -5.08
C SER A 61 -10.65 4.50 -3.70
N ASN A 62 -11.60 5.43 -3.58
CA ASN A 62 -12.42 5.80 -2.39
C ASN A 62 -11.92 7.04 -1.59
N ASN A 63 -12.64 7.36 -0.51
CA ASN A 63 -12.34 8.48 0.40
C ASN A 63 -11.15 8.11 1.27
N LEU A 64 -9.96 8.36 0.76
CA LEU A 64 -8.74 8.36 1.56
C LEU A 64 -8.78 9.61 2.45
N GLY A 65 -8.11 9.57 3.60
CA GLY A 65 -7.78 10.76 4.37
C GLY A 65 -6.80 11.66 3.60
N ASP A 66 -5.79 12.18 4.29
CA ASP A 66 -4.72 12.90 3.61
C ASP A 66 -3.77 11.91 2.92
N ALA A 67 -3.35 12.23 1.69
CA ALA A 67 -2.43 11.39 0.92
C ALA A 67 -1.15 12.17 0.61
N ASP A 68 -0.04 11.72 1.20
CA ASP A 68 1.32 12.18 0.92
C ASP A 68 2.06 11.11 0.11
N ILE A 69 2.10 11.30 -1.21
CA ILE A 69 2.68 10.34 -2.16
C ILE A 69 3.89 10.97 -2.82
N SER A 70 5.01 10.26 -2.76
CA SER A 70 6.30 10.62 -3.35
C SER A 70 6.19 11.01 -4.83
N ASP A 71 6.59 12.25 -5.14
CA ASP A 71 6.71 12.74 -6.52
C ASP A 71 7.79 12.02 -7.34
N SER A 72 8.60 11.19 -6.69
CA SER A 72 9.70 10.45 -7.32
C SER A 72 9.29 9.07 -7.88
N LEU A 73 8.01 8.71 -7.78
CA LEU A 73 7.45 7.52 -8.40
C LEU A 73 7.62 7.57 -9.93
N LYS A 74 7.98 6.41 -10.48
CA LYS A 74 8.10 6.19 -11.92
C LYS A 74 6.94 5.28 -12.32
N PRO A 75 5.90 5.80 -13.00
CA PRO A 75 4.76 5.02 -13.40
C PRO A 75 5.18 3.76 -14.18
N SER A 76 4.75 2.61 -13.67
CA SER A 76 4.99 1.30 -14.26
C SER A 76 3.71 0.71 -14.85
N THR A 77 3.81 0.00 -15.96
CA THR A 77 2.68 -0.73 -16.56
C THR A 77 2.55 -2.15 -16.01
N SER A 78 3.60 -2.68 -15.38
CA SER A 78 3.63 -4.04 -14.81
C SER A 78 3.43 -4.02 -13.30
N ASN A 79 4.07 -3.08 -12.61
CA ASN A 79 4.05 -2.98 -11.15
C ASN A 79 2.98 -1.98 -10.74
N ILE A 80 1.89 -2.50 -10.18
CA ILE A 80 0.71 -1.72 -9.82
C ILE A 80 0.33 -2.08 -8.40
N LEU A 81 0.21 -1.08 -7.54
CA LEU A 81 -0.40 -1.22 -6.22
C LEU A 81 -1.74 -0.49 -6.22
N ASN A 82 -2.81 -1.28 -6.13
CA ASN A 82 -4.16 -0.78 -5.98
C ASN A 82 -4.48 -0.63 -4.50
N ILE A 83 -4.74 0.58 -4.04
CA ILE A 83 -5.17 0.85 -2.66
C ILE A 83 -6.66 1.13 -2.67
N LYS A 84 -7.40 0.37 -1.86
CA LYS A 84 -8.86 0.47 -1.75
C LYS A 84 -9.24 0.65 -0.28
N GLY A 85 -10.20 1.52 -0.04
CA GLY A 85 -10.95 1.54 1.20
C GLY A 85 -11.06 2.92 1.81
N ASN A 86 -11.51 2.97 3.05
CA ASN A 86 -11.81 4.20 3.78
C ASN A 86 -10.69 4.40 4.81
N THR A 87 -9.47 4.47 4.30
CA THR A 87 -8.25 4.57 5.11
C THR A 87 -8.20 5.91 5.83
N GLY A 88 -7.44 5.98 6.92
CA GLY A 88 -6.95 7.26 7.41
C GLY A 88 -5.93 7.84 6.43
N ASP A 89 -4.83 8.34 6.96
CA ASP A 89 -3.81 8.97 6.15
C ASP A 89 -2.98 7.93 5.39
N ILE A 90 -2.46 8.33 4.23
CA ILE A 90 -1.60 7.50 3.38
C ILE A 90 -0.29 8.23 3.16
N SER A 91 0.83 7.63 3.55
CA SER A 91 2.17 8.05 3.18
C SER A 91 2.86 6.98 2.34
N ILE A 92 3.36 7.35 1.15
CA ILE A 92 4.13 6.45 0.29
C ILE A 92 5.38 7.17 -0.21
N GLN A 93 6.56 6.71 0.20
CA GLN A 93 7.85 7.39 0.02
C GLN A 93 8.81 6.70 -0.96
#